data_AF-A0A953HKD4-F1
#
_entry.id   AF-A0A953HKD4-F1
#
_cell.length_a   1.000
_cell.length_b   1.000
_cell.length_c   1.000
_cell.angle_alpha   90.00
_cell.angle_beta   90.00
_cell.angle_gamma   90.00
#
_symmetry.space_group_name_H-M   'P 1'
#
loop_
_entity.id
_entity.type
_entity.pdbx_description
1 polymer ?
#
loop_
_entity_poly.entity_id
_entity_poly.type
_entity_poly.pdbx_seq_one_letter_code
_entity_poly.pdbx_strand_id
1 'polypeptide(L)' 'MKNEAPSIRKAANLSIDAHVLAEAKALSVNISRAAEAGISDAVRQEKERRWKEENRGALESWNRWVEENGIPLSEYRQF' A
#
# COMPACT_ATOMS: atom_id res chain seq x y z
N MET A 1 -7.59 -3.25 21.76
CA MET A 1 -8.33 -4.21 20.91
C MET A 1 -8.96 -3.39 19.79
N LYS A 2 -8.47 -3.50 18.55
CA LYS A 2 -9.08 -2.80 17.41
C LYS A 2 -10.37 -3.53 17.05
N ASN A 3 -11.50 -2.86 17.19
CA ASN A 3 -12.80 -3.38 16.77
C ASN A 3 -12.84 -3.37 15.23
N GLU A 4 -12.47 -4.48 14.59
CA GLU A 4 -12.77 -4.70 13.18
C GLU A 4 -14.25 -5.08 13.08
N ALA A 5 -15.07 -4.11 12.65
CA ALA A 5 -16.43 -4.42 12.20
C ALA A 5 -16.34 -5.47 11.07
N PRO A 6 -17.26 -6.45 11.00
CA PRO A 6 -17.22 -7.46 9.97
C PRO A 6 -17.25 -6.80 8.58
N SER A 7 -16.16 -6.95 7.83
CA SER A 7 -16.06 -6.48 6.46
C SER A 7 -17.12 -7.16 5.60
N ILE A 8 -18.00 -6.37 4.97
CA ILE A 8 -18.99 -6.87 4.03
C ILE A 8 -18.24 -7.31 2.77
N ARG A 9 -17.97 -8.61 2.67
CA ARG A 9 -17.33 -9.21 1.50
C ARG A 9 -18.35 -9.39 0.38
N LYS A 10 -17.98 -8.94 -0.82
CA LYS A 10 -18.76 -9.18 -2.04
C LYS A 10 -18.00 -10.16 -2.93
N ALA A 11 -18.71 -11.13 -3.50
CA ALA A 11 -18.14 -11.99 -4.52
C ALA A 11 -17.81 -11.16 -5.77
N ALA A 12 -16.63 -11.40 -6.32
CA ALA A 12 -16.18 -10.79 -7.57
C ALA A 12 -15.86 -11.92 -8.56
N ASN A 13 -16.35 -11.81 -9.78
CA ASN A 13 -15.94 -12.67 -10.88
C ASN A 13 -14.70 -12.06 -11.54
N LEU A 14 -13.60 -12.81 -11.58
CA LEU A 14 -12.36 -12.39 -12.19
C LEU A 14 -11.80 -13.50 -13.09
N SER A 15 -11.11 -13.08 -14.16
CA SER A 15 -10.36 -13.99 -15.03
C SER A 15 -8.94 -14.11 -14.49
N ILE A 16 -8.53 -15.34 -14.17
CA ILE A 16 -7.17 -15.69 -13.74
C ILE A 16 -6.63 -16.70 -14.75
N ASP A 17 -5.32 -16.67 -14.97
CA ASP A 17 -4.64 -17.69 -15.75
C ASP A 17 -4.94 -19.11 -15.22
N ALA A 18 -5.29 -20.02 -16.14
CA ALA A 18 -5.75 -21.35 -15.79
C ALA A 18 -4.64 -22.22 -15.17
N HIS A 19 -3.38 -22.03 -15.58
CA HIS A 19 -2.24 -22.75 -15.03
C HIS A 19 -1.99 -22.31 -13.59
N VAL A 20 -1.99 -21.00 -13.33
CA VAL A 20 -1.84 -20.44 -11.98
C VAL A 20 -2.94 -20.95 -11.06
N LEU A 21 -4.18 -21.00 -11.55
CA LEU A 21 -5.31 -21.51 -10.76
C LEU A 21 -5.16 -23.02 -10.46
N ALA A 22 -4.71 -23.81 -11.43
CA ALA A 22 -4.48 -25.24 -11.25
C ALA A 22 -3.36 -25.51 -10.22
N GLU A 23 -2.25 -24.78 -10.32
CA GLU A 23 -1.13 -24.86 -9.38
C GLU A 23 -1.55 -24.45 -7.97
N ALA A 24 -2.24 -23.33 -7.81
CA ALA A 24 -2.75 -22.87 -6.52
C ALA A 24 -3.68 -23.92 -5.87
N LYS A 25 -4.54 -24.57 -6.65
CA LYS A 25 -5.40 -25.66 -6.16
C LYS A 25 -4.59 -26.90 -5.76
N ALA A 26 -3.61 -27.30 -6.56
CA ALA A 26 -2.74 -28.44 -6.26
C ALA A 26 -1.97 -28.23 -4.94
N LEU A 27 -1.56 -26.98 -4.68
CA LEU A 27 -0.87 -26.58 -3.46
C LEU A 27 -1.81 -26.20 -2.30
N SER A 28 -3.12 -26.37 -2.44
CA SER A 28 -4.13 -26.01 -1.43
C SER A 28 -4.05 -24.53 -0.97
N VAL A 29 -3.65 -23.63 -1.86
CA VAL A 29 -3.58 -22.20 -1.59
C VAL A 29 -4.99 -21.64 -1.45
N ASN A 30 -5.20 -20.78 -0.45
CA ASN A 30 -6.46 -20.05 -0.30
C ASN A 30 -6.52 -18.90 -1.32
N ILE A 31 -7.08 -19.19 -2.49
CA ILE A 31 -7.16 -18.27 -3.64
C ILE A 31 -7.84 -16.95 -3.28
N SER A 32 -8.95 -16.99 -2.54
CA SER A 32 -9.67 -15.77 -2.14
C SER A 32 -8.81 -14.86 -1.28
N ARG A 33 -8.09 -15.42 -0.30
CA ARG A 33 -7.19 -14.65 0.56
C ARG A 33 -5.99 -14.11 -0.20
N ALA A 34 -5.42 -14.89 -1.12
CA ALA A 34 -4.31 -14.46 -1.96
C ALA A 34 -4.72 -13.31 -2.89
N ALA A 35 -5.90 -13.42 -3.53
CA ALA A 35 -6.45 -12.37 -4.37
C ALA A 35 -6.72 -11.09 -3.58
N GLU A 36 -7.33 -11.20 -2.40
CA GLU A 36 -7.59 -10.05 -1.52
C GLU A 36 -6.30 -9.34 -1.11
N ALA A 37 -5.26 -10.08 -0.71
CA ALA A 37 -3.96 -9.53 -0.37
C ALA A 37 -3.33 -8.78 -1.55
N GLY A 38 -3.28 -9.42 -2.73
CA GLY A 38 -2.72 -8.80 -3.94
C GLY A 38 -3.46 -7.55 -4.37
N ILE A 39 -4.79 -7.55 -4.31
CA ILE A 39 -5.61 -6.37 -4.62
C ILE A 39 -5.36 -5.26 -3.61
N SER A 40 -5.32 -5.58 -2.31
CA SER A 40 -5.06 -4.61 -1.25
C SER A 40 -3.70 -3.93 -1.43
N ASP A 41 -2.67 -4.71 -1.74
CA ASP A 41 -1.33 -4.18 -1.99
C ASP A 41 -1.26 -3.32 -3.25
N ALA A 42 -1.94 -3.72 -4.34
CA ALA A 42 -2.01 -2.92 -5.55
C ALA A 42 -2.72 -1.57 -5.30
N VAL A 43 -3.84 -1.60 -4.56
CA VAL A 43 -4.60 -0.39 -4.19
C VAL A 43 -3.75 0.52 -3.31
N ARG A 44 -3.03 -0.04 -2.33
CA ARG A 44 -2.14 0.74 -1.45
C ARG A 44 -1.05 1.43 -2.24
N GLN A 45 -0.37 0.72 -3.13
CA GLN A 45 0.68 1.27 -4.00
C GLN A 45 0.15 2.40 -4.89
N GLU A 46 -1.03 2.23 -5.49
CA GLU A 46 -1.63 3.27 -6.33
C GLU A 46 -2.04 4.51 -5.53
N LYS A 47 -2.55 4.33 -4.31
CA LYS A 47 -2.83 5.45 -3.40
C LYS A 47 -1.54 6.19 -3.02
N GLU A 48 -0.49 5.47 -2.69
CA GLU A 48 0.82 6.05 -2.37
C GLU A 48 1.38 6.84 -3.57
N ARG A 49 1.27 6.31 -4.79
CA ARG A 49 1.68 6.98 -6.03
C ARG A 49 0.93 8.29 -6.21
N ARG A 50 -0.40 8.26 -6.15
CA ARG A 50 -1.25 9.47 -6.28
C ARG A 50 -0.95 10.51 -5.22
N TRP A 51 -0.82 10.07 -3.96
CA TRP A 51 -0.50 10.97 -2.86
C TRP A 51 0.84 11.67 -3.09
N LYS A 52 1.88 10.95 -3.56
CA LYS A 52 3.18 11.54 -3.90
C LYS A 52 3.06 12.57 -5.02
N GLU A 53 2.25 12.30 -6.03
CA GLU A 53 2.01 13.24 -7.15
C GLU A 53 1.30 14.50 -6.69
N GLU A 54 0.22 14.34 -5.91
CA GLU A 54 -0.55 15.44 -5.33
C GLU A 54 0.29 16.30 -4.38
N ASN A 55 1.16 15.68 -3.58
CA ASN A 55 1.96 16.36 -2.56
C ASN A 55 3.36 16.74 -3.05
N ARG A 56 3.68 16.51 -4.33
CA ARG A 56 5.01 16.77 -4.88
C ARG A 56 5.47 18.21 -4.64
N GLY A 57 4.60 19.19 -4.87
CA GLY A 57 4.93 20.60 -4.64
C GLY A 57 5.21 20.92 -3.16
N ALA A 58 4.45 20.32 -2.24
CA ALA A 58 4.67 20.50 -0.79
C ALA A 58 6.00 19.84 -0.36
N LEU A 59 6.30 18.65 -0.88
CA LEU A 59 7.56 17.96 -0.63
C LEU A 59 8.76 18.75 -1.19
N GLU A 60 8.67 19.27 -2.41
CA GLU A 60 9.72 20.11 -3.01
C GLU A 60 9.94 21.40 -2.21
N SER A 61 8.85 22.06 -1.78
CA SER A 61 8.92 23.26 -0.92
C SER A 61 9.61 22.96 0.41
N TRP A 62 9.22 21.87 1.06
CA TRP A 62 9.82 21.44 2.32
C TRP A 62 11.30 21.08 2.17
N ASN A 63 11.65 20.33 1.13
CA ASN A 63 13.05 19.95 0.86
C ASN A 63 13.92 21.19 0.68
N ARG A 64 13.46 22.19 -0.10
CA ARG A 64 14.17 23.45 -0.28
C ARG A 64 14.36 24.20 1.04
N TRP A 65 13.30 24.27 1.85
CA TRP A 65 13.38 24.90 3.16
C TRP A 65 14.42 24.20 4.06
N VAL A 66 14.46 22.87 4.07
CA VAL A 66 15.44 22.08 4.85
C VAL A 66 16.86 22.26 4.31
N GLU A 67 17.06 22.35 3.00
CA GLU A 67 18.37 22.67 2.40
C GLU A 67 18.87 24.04 2.84
N GLU A 68 17.99 25.03 2.92
CA GLU A 68 18.32 26.40 3.31
C GLU A 68 18.51 26.57 4.83
N ASN A 69 17.71 25.88 5.66
CA ASN A 69 17.61 26.13 7.10
C ASN A 69 18.20 24.99 7.95
N GLY A 70 18.60 23.89 7.31
CA GLY A 70 18.97 22.66 7.98
C GLY A 70 17.76 21.88 8.51
N ILE A 71 18.02 20.71 9.09
CA ILE A 71 16.97 19.89 9.68
C ILE A 71 16.52 20.54 11.00
N PRO A 72 15.22 20.86 11.15
CA PRO A 72 14.69 21.42 12.39
C PRO A 72 15.04 20.54 13.59
N LEU A 73 15.42 21.18 14.69
CA LEU A 73 15.69 20.53 15.98
C LEU A 73 16.79 19.45 15.92
N SER A 74 17.59 19.41 14.85
CA SER A 74 18.70 18.48 14.72
C SER A 74 19.71 18.59 15.86
N GLU A 75 19.87 19.77 16.44
CA GLU A 75 20.70 20.05 17.61
C GLU A 75 20.27 19.32 18.89
N TYR A 76 19.02 18.88 18.99
CA TYR A 76 18.49 18.15 20.15
C TYR A 76 18.41 16.63 19.95
N ARG A 77 18.89 16.11 18.81
CA ARG A 77 18.83 14.67 18.51
C ARG A 77 19.79 13.90 19.42
N GLN A 78 19.25 13.16 20.38
CA GLN A 78 19.96 12.12 21.12
C GLN A 78 19.94 10.86 20.23
N PHE A 79 21.12 10.44 19.78
CA PHE A 79 21.44 9.32 18.88
C PHE A 79 20.52 8.09 19.00
#